data_AF-A0A0Q7T1L0-F1
#
_entry.id   AF-A0A0Q7T1L0-F1
#
_cell.length_a   1.000
_cell.length_b   1.000
_cell.length_c   1.000
_cell.angle_alpha   90.00
_cell.angle_beta   90.00
_cell.angle_gamma   90.00
#
_symmetry.space_group_name_H-M   'P 1'
#
loop_
_entity.id
_entity.type
_entity.pdbx_description
1 polymer ?
#
loop_
_entity_poly.entity_id
_entity_poly.type
_entity_poly.pdbx_seq_one_letter_code
_entity_poly.pdbx_strand_id
1 'polypeptide(L)'
;MSTDDTLKTQREIQQRQDRADAAQAKSDEKGEAVQAGPRTQPVDLPAQHLEKPGVEADLELAPRFMAPDYRGSGKLQDFVALITGADSGIGRAVAVLFAREGADVAVCYHSSTEDAEETARCVEAEGRQCLLLQGDVKDSAWCDSAVAQVIARFGKLDVLVNNAAFQEHASSLEDLDDERIQETLDTNIGGYLRMARAALPHLKNGASIINTGSTTGLRGSPKLIDYSATKGAIHAMTKALASNLIDRGIRVNAVAPGPVWTPLNPADSPADKVAEFGKQTDMKRAAQPEELSPAYVFLASPACAGYITGIVLPVTGSVGAI
;
A
#
# COMPACT_ATOMS: atom_id res chain seq x y z
N MET A 1 12.91 49.93 15.73
CA MET A 1 12.40 49.75 14.36
C MET A 1 11.02 50.37 14.31
N SER A 2 10.86 51.42 13.51
CA SER A 2 9.54 52.05 13.29
C SER A 2 8.68 51.13 12.41
N THR A 3 7.36 51.21 12.52
CA THR A 3 6.42 50.55 11.59
C THR A 3 6.76 50.88 10.13
N ASP A 4 7.28 52.07 9.87
CA ASP A 4 7.74 52.52 8.54
C ASP A 4 8.96 51.74 8.01
N ASP A 5 9.88 51.31 8.89
CA ASP A 5 11.06 50.54 8.50
C ASP A 5 10.67 49.11 8.08
N THR A 6 9.69 48.52 8.77
CA THR A 6 9.14 47.21 8.44
C THR A 6 8.42 47.22 7.09
N LEU A 7 7.62 48.27 6.82
CA LEU A 7 6.91 48.41 5.54
C LEU A 7 7.85 48.60 4.37
N LYS A 8 8.94 49.38 4.55
CA LYS A 8 9.96 49.55 3.52
C LYS A 8 10.64 48.22 3.20
N THR A 9 11.04 47.46 4.22
CA THR A 9 11.68 46.14 4.07
C THR A 9 10.76 45.15 3.34
N GLN A 10 9.47 45.11 3.70
CA GLN A 10 8.49 44.23 3.06
C GLN A 10 8.28 44.57 1.58
N ARG A 11 8.22 45.87 1.23
CA ARG A 11 8.09 46.32 -0.16
C ARG A 11 9.33 45.99 -1.00
N GLU A 12 10.52 46.11 -0.42
CA GLU A 12 11.77 45.73 -1.09
C GLU A 12 11.86 44.21 -1.30
N ILE A 13 11.35 43.40 -0.37
CA ILE A 13 11.21 41.94 -0.55
C ILE A 13 10.24 41.65 -1.70
N GLN A 14 9.05 42.27 -1.70
CA GLN A 14 8.04 42.07 -2.75
C GLN A 14 8.60 42.40 -4.14
N GLN A 15 9.22 43.58 -4.32
CA GLN A 15 9.77 43.99 -5.61
C GLN A 15 10.94 43.12 -6.10
N ARG A 16 11.70 42.51 -5.18
CA ARG A 16 12.71 41.51 -5.55
C ARG A 16 12.06 40.23 -6.03
N GLN A 17 11.01 39.77 -5.35
CA GLN A 17 10.27 38.58 -5.74
C GLN A 17 9.56 38.79 -7.09
N ASP A 18 8.84 39.89 -7.28
CA ASP A 18 8.12 40.20 -8.54
C ASP A 18 9.05 40.17 -9.76
N ARG A 19 10.29 40.66 -9.60
CA ARG A 19 11.30 40.62 -10.67
C ARG A 19 11.81 39.21 -10.96
N ALA A 20 11.98 38.38 -9.92
CA ALA A 20 12.38 36.99 -10.09
C ALA A 20 11.26 36.18 -10.76
N ASP A 21 10.01 36.35 -10.32
CA ASP A 21 8.84 35.66 -10.88
C ASP A 21 8.63 36.00 -12.36
N ALA A 22 8.78 37.28 -12.74
CA ALA A 22 8.69 37.72 -14.13
C ALA A 22 9.81 37.15 -15.02
N ALA A 23 10.96 36.81 -14.46
CA ALA A 23 12.06 36.16 -15.17
C ALA A 23 11.81 34.64 -15.32
N GLN A 24 11.23 34.00 -14.29
CA GLN A 24 11.01 32.56 -14.23
C GLN A 24 9.80 32.09 -15.05
N ALA A 25 8.75 32.90 -15.19
CA ALA A 25 7.59 32.62 -16.03
C ALA A 25 7.92 32.39 -17.53
N LYS A 26 9.18 32.64 -17.94
CA LYS A 26 9.67 32.41 -19.31
C LYS A 26 10.35 31.04 -19.51
N SER A 27 10.53 30.22 -18.47
CA SER A 27 11.33 28.98 -18.52
C SER A 27 10.60 27.71 -18.07
N ASP A 28 9.28 27.71 -17.95
CA ASP A 28 8.52 26.53 -17.48
C ASP A 28 8.45 25.43 -18.56
N GLU A 29 9.54 24.71 -18.73
CA GLU A 29 9.55 23.38 -19.34
C GLU A 29 8.91 22.35 -18.38
N LYS A 30 8.21 21.36 -18.96
CA LYS A 30 7.66 20.23 -18.19
C LYS A 30 8.81 19.49 -17.49
N GLY A 31 8.96 19.67 -16.18
CA GLY A 31 10.07 19.06 -15.44
C GLY A 31 10.08 17.52 -15.50
N GLU A 32 11.25 16.93 -15.34
CA GLU A 32 11.51 15.49 -15.41
C GLU A 32 10.91 14.71 -14.21
N ALA A 33 10.85 13.38 -14.34
CA ALA A 33 10.40 12.50 -13.25
C ALA A 33 11.37 12.52 -12.07
N VAL A 34 10.83 12.68 -10.86
CA VAL A 34 11.62 12.87 -9.64
C VAL A 34 12.10 11.51 -9.11
N GLN A 35 13.41 11.39 -8.92
CA GLN A 35 14.09 10.20 -8.40
C GLN A 35 14.65 10.51 -7.02
N ALA A 36 13.79 10.47 -5.99
CA ALA A 36 14.15 10.81 -4.62
C ALA A 36 14.76 9.63 -3.81
N GLY A 37 14.85 8.44 -4.42
CA GLY A 37 15.42 7.25 -3.80
C GLY A 37 16.89 7.03 -4.16
N PRO A 38 17.56 6.05 -3.52
CA PRO A 38 18.96 5.71 -3.81
C PRO A 38 19.17 5.10 -5.21
N ARG A 39 18.08 4.62 -5.85
CA ARG A 39 18.10 4.03 -7.19
C ARG A 39 17.08 4.70 -8.08
N THR A 40 17.46 4.86 -9.35
CA THR A 40 16.56 5.31 -10.41
C THR A 40 15.49 4.26 -10.68
N GLN A 41 14.23 4.65 -10.51
CA GLN A 41 13.06 3.82 -10.80
C GLN A 41 12.57 3.99 -12.23
N PRO A 42 11.93 2.96 -12.81
CA PRO A 42 11.33 3.06 -14.14
C PRO A 42 10.35 4.24 -14.22
N VAL A 43 10.45 5.01 -15.30
CA VAL A 43 9.56 6.15 -15.58
C VAL A 43 8.57 5.76 -16.67
N ASP A 44 9.07 5.12 -17.73
CA ASP A 44 8.26 4.60 -18.81
C ASP A 44 7.80 3.18 -18.51
N LEU A 45 6.49 2.95 -18.61
CA LEU A 45 5.86 1.66 -18.39
C LEU A 45 5.43 1.09 -19.75
N PRO A 46 5.51 -0.24 -19.93
CA PRO A 46 5.07 -0.89 -21.16
C PRO A 46 3.55 -0.72 -21.34
N ALA A 47 3.13 -0.57 -22.60
CA ALA A 47 1.72 -0.59 -22.95
C ALA A 47 1.25 -2.05 -23.02
N GLN A 48 0.66 -2.55 -21.93
CA GLN A 48 0.23 -3.95 -21.81
C GLN A 48 -1.11 -4.07 -21.08
N HIS A 49 -1.85 -5.15 -21.33
CA HIS A 49 -3.10 -5.50 -20.64
C HIS A 49 -3.06 -6.99 -20.26
N LEU A 50 -3.55 -7.35 -19.07
CA LEU A 50 -3.58 -8.72 -18.55
C LEU A 50 -5.02 -9.14 -18.20
N GLU A 51 -5.28 -10.44 -18.15
CA GLU A 51 -6.52 -10.96 -17.54
C GLU A 51 -6.43 -10.93 -16.01
N LYS A 52 -7.56 -10.74 -15.32
CA LYS A 52 -7.61 -10.74 -13.84
C LYS A 52 -7.40 -12.13 -13.24
N PRO A 53 -6.77 -12.25 -12.06
CA PRO A 53 -6.31 -11.19 -11.16
C PRO A 53 -4.96 -10.54 -11.53
N GLY A 54 -4.40 -10.88 -12.70
CA GLY A 54 -3.05 -10.50 -13.12
C GLY A 54 -1.99 -11.39 -12.46
N VAL A 55 -1.05 -11.88 -13.25
CA VAL A 55 0.13 -12.63 -12.77
C VAL A 55 1.33 -11.70 -12.90
N GLU A 56 2.17 -11.59 -11.86
CA GLU A 56 3.32 -10.68 -11.89
C GLU A 56 4.40 -11.13 -12.86
N ALA A 57 4.56 -12.45 -13.02
CA ALA A 57 5.47 -13.05 -13.99
C ALA A 57 5.15 -12.67 -15.45
N ASP A 58 3.90 -12.29 -15.75
CA ASP A 58 3.46 -11.92 -17.10
C ASP A 58 3.71 -10.43 -17.45
N LEU A 59 4.22 -9.64 -16.51
CA LEU A 59 4.53 -8.22 -16.76
C LEU A 59 5.83 -8.09 -17.57
N GLU A 60 5.79 -7.38 -18.70
CA GLU A 60 6.98 -7.07 -19.51
C GLU A 60 8.06 -6.33 -18.69
N LEU A 61 7.61 -5.45 -17.79
CA LEU A 61 8.44 -4.79 -16.79
C LEU A 61 8.14 -5.39 -15.42
N ALA A 62 9.03 -6.26 -14.94
CA ALA A 62 8.94 -6.82 -13.60
C ALA A 62 8.93 -5.70 -12.53
N PRO A 63 7.93 -5.67 -11.61
CA PRO A 63 7.93 -4.77 -10.47
C PRO A 63 9.16 -4.96 -9.60
N ARG A 64 9.69 -3.86 -9.07
CA ARG A 64 10.79 -3.93 -8.11
C ARG A 64 10.23 -4.03 -6.70
N PHE A 65 10.48 -5.17 -6.05
CA PHE A 65 9.99 -5.47 -4.70
C PHE A 65 11.10 -5.80 -3.69
N MET A 66 12.34 -6.00 -4.15
CA MET A 66 13.45 -6.47 -3.29
C MET A 66 14.06 -5.38 -2.41
N ALA A 67 13.94 -4.09 -2.74
CA ALA A 67 14.48 -2.98 -1.95
C ALA A 67 15.96 -3.16 -1.53
N PRO A 68 16.92 -3.44 -2.43
CA PRO A 68 18.28 -3.86 -2.06
C PRO A 68 19.07 -2.82 -1.25
N ASP A 69 18.69 -1.54 -1.32
CA ASP A 69 19.31 -0.47 -0.52
C ASP A 69 18.78 -0.39 0.91
N TYR A 70 17.69 -1.11 1.23
CA TYR A 70 17.13 -1.21 2.57
C TYR A 70 17.89 -2.25 3.39
N ARG A 71 18.50 -1.82 4.49
CA ARG A 71 19.24 -2.70 5.41
C ARG A 71 18.37 -3.03 6.63
N GLY A 72 18.09 -4.32 6.81
CA GLY A 72 17.38 -4.81 7.99
C GLY A 72 18.10 -4.46 9.29
N SER A 73 17.33 -4.19 10.34
CA SER A 73 17.83 -3.78 11.65
C SER A 73 17.14 -4.52 12.82
N GLY A 74 16.44 -5.61 12.53
CA GLY A 74 15.74 -6.44 13.51
C GLY A 74 14.49 -5.76 14.08
N LYS A 75 13.85 -4.84 13.34
CA LYS A 75 12.68 -4.08 13.82
C LYS A 75 11.46 -4.95 14.10
N LEU A 76 11.42 -6.12 13.48
CA LEU A 76 10.38 -7.14 13.57
C LEU A 76 10.98 -8.48 13.97
N GLN A 77 12.11 -8.47 14.70
CA GLN A 77 12.81 -9.69 15.08
C GLN A 77 11.85 -10.66 15.80
N ASP A 78 11.79 -11.87 15.26
CA ASP A 78 10.96 -12.98 15.74
C ASP A 78 9.45 -12.71 15.65
N PHE A 79 9.00 -11.68 14.94
CA PHE A 79 7.57 -11.45 14.73
C PHE A 79 6.99 -12.49 13.77
N VAL A 80 5.69 -12.73 13.88
CA VAL A 80 4.92 -13.48 12.87
C VAL A 80 3.91 -12.55 12.21
N ALA A 81 3.98 -12.48 10.88
CA ALA A 81 3.07 -11.66 10.08
C ALA A 81 2.18 -12.51 9.17
N LEU A 82 0.91 -12.11 9.03
CA LEU A 82 -0.05 -12.66 8.07
C LEU A 82 -0.45 -11.55 7.09
N ILE A 83 -0.21 -11.76 5.80
CA ILE A 83 -0.38 -10.73 4.76
C ILE A 83 -1.29 -11.27 3.65
N THR A 84 -2.42 -10.61 3.40
CA THR A 84 -3.35 -10.99 2.33
C THR A 84 -3.00 -10.35 0.98
N GLY A 85 -3.13 -11.10 -0.11
CA GLY A 85 -2.72 -10.65 -1.45
C GLY A 85 -1.21 -10.40 -1.51
N ALA A 86 -0.44 -11.29 -0.89
CA ALA A 86 1.00 -11.14 -0.74
C ALA A 86 1.82 -11.94 -1.76
N ASP A 87 1.16 -12.64 -2.67
CA ASP A 87 1.79 -13.27 -3.83
C ASP A 87 2.49 -12.25 -4.74
N SER A 88 1.99 -11.01 -4.83
CA SER A 88 2.47 -10.02 -5.79
C SER A 88 2.42 -8.58 -5.25
N GLY A 89 2.98 -7.65 -6.03
CA GLY A 89 2.91 -6.21 -5.84
C GLY A 89 3.37 -5.72 -4.47
N ILE A 90 2.56 -4.86 -3.86
CA ILE A 90 2.83 -4.27 -2.54
C ILE A 90 2.94 -5.37 -1.48
N GLY A 91 2.04 -6.36 -1.51
CA GLY A 91 2.04 -7.44 -0.52
C GLY A 91 3.33 -8.26 -0.56
N ARG A 92 3.83 -8.60 -1.76
CA ARG A 92 5.14 -9.26 -1.96
C ARG A 92 6.28 -8.43 -1.38
N ALA A 93 6.35 -7.14 -1.72
CA ALA A 93 7.40 -6.26 -1.21
C ALA A 93 7.37 -6.14 0.32
N VAL A 94 6.18 -6.12 0.93
CA VAL A 94 6.01 -6.10 2.39
C VAL A 94 6.46 -7.42 3.01
N ALA A 95 6.09 -8.57 2.42
CA ALA A 95 6.51 -9.89 2.90
C ALA A 95 8.05 -10.01 2.93
N VAL A 96 8.73 -9.63 1.84
CA VAL A 96 10.19 -9.65 1.76
C VAL A 96 10.82 -8.71 2.79
N LEU A 97 10.33 -7.48 2.93
CA LEU A 97 10.92 -6.53 3.86
C LEU A 97 10.66 -6.88 5.33
N PHE A 98 9.52 -7.52 5.63
CA PHE A 98 9.24 -8.07 6.96
C PHE A 98 10.20 -9.20 7.31
N ALA A 99 10.46 -10.10 6.36
CA ALA A 99 11.44 -11.16 6.51
C ALA A 99 12.85 -10.61 6.76
N ARG A 100 13.26 -9.60 6.00
CA ARG A 100 14.54 -8.89 6.19
C ARG A 100 14.65 -8.21 7.56
N GLU A 101 13.54 -7.81 8.15
CA GLU A 101 13.49 -7.25 9.51
C GLU A 101 13.33 -8.31 10.62
N GLY A 102 13.34 -9.59 10.26
CA GLY A 102 13.43 -10.72 11.17
C GLY A 102 12.10 -11.44 11.45
N ALA A 103 11.04 -11.17 10.68
CA ALA A 103 9.73 -11.77 10.88
C ALA A 103 9.52 -13.05 10.02
N ASP A 104 8.88 -14.06 10.59
CA ASP A 104 8.29 -15.14 9.79
C ASP A 104 6.98 -14.66 9.16
N VAL A 105 6.68 -15.12 7.95
CA VAL A 105 5.59 -14.56 7.13
C VAL A 105 4.66 -15.65 6.61
N ALA A 106 3.37 -15.44 6.79
CA ALA A 106 2.32 -16.18 6.11
C ALA A 106 1.76 -15.35 4.95
N VAL A 107 1.87 -15.90 3.75
CA VAL A 107 1.44 -15.30 2.48
C VAL A 107 0.09 -15.89 2.10
N CYS A 108 -0.95 -15.07 2.21
CA CYS A 108 -2.28 -15.39 1.74
C CYS A 108 -2.44 -14.92 0.29
N TYR A 109 -2.94 -15.78 -0.59
CA TYR A 109 -3.13 -15.49 -2.02
C TYR A 109 -4.34 -16.24 -2.58
N HIS A 110 -4.89 -15.77 -3.71
CA HIS A 110 -6.08 -16.37 -4.32
C HIS A 110 -5.72 -17.47 -5.33
N SER A 111 -5.04 -17.13 -6.42
CA SER A 111 -4.85 -18.06 -7.55
C SER A 111 -3.46 -18.12 -8.18
N SER A 112 -2.58 -17.12 -7.96
CA SER A 112 -1.24 -17.12 -8.56
C SER A 112 -0.23 -17.90 -7.68
N THR A 113 -0.20 -19.22 -7.81
CA THR A 113 0.72 -20.07 -7.03
C THR A 113 2.18 -19.81 -7.38
N GLU A 114 2.53 -19.58 -8.65
CA GLU A 114 3.90 -19.26 -9.06
C GLU A 114 4.41 -17.97 -8.38
N ASP A 115 3.58 -16.92 -8.36
CA ASP A 115 3.91 -15.66 -7.69
C ASP A 115 4.04 -15.82 -6.17
N ALA A 116 3.18 -16.66 -5.57
CA ALA A 116 3.26 -16.98 -4.15
C ALA A 116 4.53 -17.76 -3.81
N GLU A 117 4.92 -18.74 -4.64
CA GLU A 117 6.15 -19.51 -4.48
C GLU A 117 7.40 -18.63 -4.63
N GLU A 118 7.41 -17.69 -5.57
CA GLU A 118 8.51 -16.71 -5.70
C GLU A 118 8.61 -15.80 -4.47
N THR A 119 7.46 -15.36 -3.93
CA THR A 119 7.44 -14.61 -2.67
C THR A 119 8.01 -15.43 -1.52
N ALA A 120 7.60 -16.71 -1.40
CA ALA A 120 8.12 -17.61 -0.37
C ALA A 120 9.63 -17.80 -0.50
N ARG A 121 10.13 -18.02 -1.72
CA ARG A 121 11.56 -18.14 -1.99
C ARG A 121 12.33 -16.89 -1.55
N CYS A 122 11.77 -15.70 -1.78
CA CYS A 122 12.40 -14.44 -1.36
C CYS A 122 12.38 -14.27 0.17
N VAL A 123 11.27 -14.60 0.84
CA VAL A 123 11.18 -14.61 2.32
C VAL A 123 12.21 -15.56 2.94
N GLU A 124 12.33 -16.76 2.38
CA GLU A 124 13.29 -17.77 2.84
C GLU A 124 14.73 -17.36 2.58
N ALA A 125 15.01 -16.65 1.48
CA ALA A 125 16.32 -16.09 1.19
C ALA A 125 16.78 -15.02 2.19
N GLU A 126 15.85 -14.33 2.86
CA GLU A 126 16.12 -13.43 3.99
C GLU A 126 16.32 -14.18 5.32
N GLY A 127 16.25 -15.53 5.31
CA GLY A 127 16.51 -16.40 6.46
C GLY A 127 15.31 -16.62 7.37
N ARG A 128 14.09 -16.31 6.92
CA ARG A 128 12.85 -16.48 7.69
C ARG A 128 11.97 -17.58 7.11
N GLN A 129 11.00 -18.03 7.89
CA GLN A 129 10.06 -19.06 7.46
C GLN A 129 8.89 -18.44 6.69
N CYS A 130 8.49 -19.09 5.60
CA CYS A 130 7.28 -18.73 4.85
C CYS A 130 6.20 -19.81 4.98
N LEU A 131 4.93 -19.39 5.10
CA LEU A 131 3.76 -20.26 5.01
C LEU A 131 2.84 -19.76 3.89
N LEU A 132 2.60 -20.59 2.88
CA LEU A 132 1.66 -20.28 1.79
C LEU A 132 0.24 -20.72 2.15
N LEU A 133 -0.73 -19.82 2.00
CA LEU A 133 -2.13 -20.05 2.33
C LEU A 133 -3.01 -19.61 1.16
N GLN A 134 -3.39 -20.57 0.31
CA GLN A 134 -4.30 -20.30 -0.79
C GLN A 134 -5.76 -20.21 -0.32
N GLY A 135 -6.49 -19.19 -0.75
CA GLY A 135 -7.95 -19.11 -0.69
C GLY A 135 -8.50 -17.69 -0.73
N ASP A 136 -9.75 -17.55 -0.33
CA ASP A 136 -10.55 -16.34 -0.57
C ASP A 136 -10.93 -15.65 0.75
N VAL A 137 -10.55 -14.38 0.88
CA VAL A 137 -10.87 -13.54 2.04
C VAL A 137 -12.38 -13.27 2.19
N LYS A 138 -13.18 -13.49 1.15
CA LYS A 138 -14.65 -13.43 1.23
C LYS A 138 -15.22 -14.58 2.08
N ASP A 139 -14.54 -15.72 2.14
CA ASP A 139 -14.97 -16.86 2.95
C ASP A 139 -14.49 -16.71 4.40
N SER A 140 -15.46 -16.58 5.32
CA SER A 140 -15.18 -16.49 6.75
C SER A 140 -14.55 -17.76 7.31
N ALA A 141 -14.96 -18.94 6.85
CA ALA A 141 -14.42 -20.20 7.34
C ALA A 141 -12.96 -20.37 6.91
N TRP A 142 -12.65 -19.93 5.69
CA TRP A 142 -11.26 -19.85 5.24
C TRP A 142 -10.45 -18.84 6.06
N CYS A 143 -10.97 -17.64 6.33
CA CYS A 143 -10.29 -16.66 7.19
C CYS A 143 -9.91 -17.24 8.56
N ASP A 144 -10.86 -17.94 9.20
CA ASP A 144 -10.64 -18.60 10.50
C ASP A 144 -9.58 -19.71 10.39
N SER A 145 -9.66 -20.54 9.33
CA SER A 145 -8.70 -21.60 9.05
C SER A 145 -7.29 -21.08 8.78
N ALA A 146 -7.15 -19.99 8.01
CA ALA A 146 -5.87 -19.37 7.69
C ALA A 146 -5.15 -18.91 8.95
N VAL A 147 -5.85 -18.20 9.85
CA VAL A 147 -5.29 -17.79 11.15
C VAL A 147 -4.94 -19.02 12.00
N ALA A 148 -5.80 -20.03 12.05
CA ALA A 148 -5.52 -21.26 12.81
C ALA A 148 -4.24 -21.96 12.33
N GLN A 149 -4.00 -22.00 11.01
CA GLN A 149 -2.78 -22.56 10.42
C GLN A 149 -1.53 -21.74 10.78
N VAL A 150 -1.61 -20.41 10.79
CA VAL A 150 -0.52 -19.54 11.28
C VAL A 150 -0.18 -19.86 12.73
N ILE A 151 -1.19 -19.98 13.59
CA ILE A 151 -0.98 -20.29 15.01
C ILE A 151 -0.42 -21.70 15.18
N ALA A 152 -0.89 -22.69 14.43
CA ALA A 152 -0.34 -24.04 14.46
C ALA A 152 1.12 -24.08 13.99
N ARG A 153 1.49 -23.28 12.99
CA ARG A 153 2.82 -23.28 12.39
C ARG A 153 3.86 -22.50 13.17
N PHE A 154 3.49 -21.34 13.73
CA PHE A 154 4.42 -20.40 14.34
C PHE A 154 4.14 -20.13 15.83
N GLY A 155 3.03 -20.62 16.36
CA GLY A 155 2.65 -20.47 17.77
C GLY A 155 2.10 -19.09 18.16
N LYS A 156 2.14 -18.10 17.26
CA LYS A 156 1.69 -16.73 17.51
C LYS A 156 1.37 -15.96 16.23
N LEU A 157 0.78 -14.78 16.39
CA LEU A 157 0.56 -13.80 15.34
C LEU A 157 0.76 -12.40 15.95
N ASP A 158 1.67 -11.62 15.38
CA ASP A 158 2.04 -10.28 15.86
C ASP A 158 1.54 -9.18 14.92
N VAL A 159 1.49 -9.44 13.61
CA VAL A 159 1.07 -8.46 12.60
C VAL A 159 0.07 -9.04 11.62
N LEU A 160 -1.08 -8.39 11.46
CA LEU A 160 -2.00 -8.64 10.35
C LEU A 160 -1.87 -7.50 9.34
N VAL A 161 -1.61 -7.84 8.07
CA VAL A 161 -1.67 -6.89 6.96
C VAL A 161 -2.82 -7.29 6.04
N ASN A 162 -3.89 -6.50 6.08
CA ASN A 162 -4.96 -6.62 5.10
C ASN A 162 -4.56 -5.83 3.85
N ASN A 163 -4.29 -6.53 2.75
CA ASN A 163 -3.82 -5.93 1.51
C ASN A 163 -4.58 -6.40 0.26
N ALA A 164 -5.11 -7.63 0.24
CA ALA A 164 -5.91 -8.15 -0.87
C ALA A 164 -7.00 -7.18 -1.32
N ALA A 165 -7.22 -7.04 -2.63
CA ALA A 165 -8.25 -6.17 -3.16
C ALA A 165 -8.68 -6.61 -4.57
N PHE A 166 -9.95 -6.34 -4.88
CA PHE A 166 -10.48 -6.34 -6.23
C PHE A 166 -10.73 -4.89 -6.67
N GLN A 167 -10.44 -4.58 -7.93
CA GLN A 167 -10.80 -3.31 -8.55
C GLN A 167 -11.11 -3.52 -10.04
N GLU A 168 -12.01 -2.71 -10.57
CA GLU A 168 -12.30 -2.65 -11.99
C GLU A 168 -12.68 -1.22 -12.38
N HIS A 169 -12.23 -0.72 -13.53
CA HIS A 169 -12.70 0.57 -14.05
C HIS A 169 -14.12 0.47 -14.61
N ALA A 170 -14.92 1.51 -14.39
CA ALA A 170 -16.23 1.72 -15.03
C ALA A 170 -16.23 3.09 -15.71
N SER A 171 -16.96 3.22 -16.83
CA SER A 171 -17.04 4.51 -17.54
C SER A 171 -18.12 5.40 -16.93
N SER A 172 -19.18 4.80 -16.38
CA SER A 172 -20.23 5.49 -15.63
C SER A 172 -20.75 4.65 -14.46
N LEU A 173 -21.63 5.24 -13.63
CA LEU A 173 -22.23 4.53 -12.49
C LEU A 173 -23.18 3.42 -12.96
N GLU A 174 -23.82 3.61 -14.10
CA GLU A 174 -24.76 2.68 -14.74
C GLU A 174 -24.07 1.39 -15.23
N ASP A 175 -22.75 1.40 -15.39
CA ASP A 175 -21.95 0.21 -15.73
C ASP A 175 -21.69 -0.71 -14.51
N LEU A 176 -22.09 -0.29 -13.30
CA LEU A 176 -21.92 -1.07 -12.08
C LEU A 176 -23.18 -1.90 -11.80
N ASP A 177 -23.09 -3.20 -12.05
CA ASP A 177 -24.12 -4.15 -11.63
C ASP A 177 -23.97 -4.58 -10.16
N ASP A 178 -25.04 -5.17 -9.61
CA ASP A 178 -25.09 -5.59 -8.21
C ASP A 178 -24.01 -6.64 -7.88
N GLU A 179 -23.67 -7.51 -8.84
CA GLU A 179 -22.66 -8.57 -8.67
C GLU A 179 -21.27 -7.96 -8.47
N ARG A 180 -20.86 -7.02 -9.34
CA ARG A 180 -19.58 -6.32 -9.23
C ARG A 180 -19.50 -5.46 -7.96
N ILE A 181 -20.59 -4.76 -7.62
CA ILE A 181 -20.64 -3.96 -6.39
C ILE A 181 -20.43 -4.89 -5.18
N GLN A 182 -21.14 -6.02 -5.14
CA GLN A 182 -21.02 -6.99 -4.07
C GLN A 182 -19.63 -7.62 -4.01
N GLU A 183 -19.04 -7.97 -5.15
CA GLU A 183 -17.69 -8.55 -5.26
C GLU A 183 -16.63 -7.59 -4.69
N THR A 184 -16.71 -6.32 -5.08
CA THR A 184 -15.77 -5.27 -4.63
C THR A 184 -15.91 -5.02 -3.13
N LEU A 185 -17.14 -4.88 -2.62
CA LEU A 185 -17.40 -4.70 -1.19
C LEU A 185 -16.95 -5.92 -0.39
N ASP A 186 -17.29 -7.12 -0.83
CA ASP A 186 -17.05 -8.33 -0.06
C ASP A 186 -15.56 -8.66 0.04
N THR A 187 -14.81 -8.44 -1.05
CA THR A 187 -13.35 -8.58 -1.06
C THR A 187 -12.67 -7.50 -0.22
N ASN A 188 -12.99 -6.22 -0.49
CA ASN A 188 -12.15 -5.12 0.00
C ASN A 188 -12.48 -4.67 1.42
N ILE A 189 -13.75 -4.74 1.86
CA ILE A 189 -14.13 -4.40 3.23
C ILE A 189 -14.59 -5.62 4.02
N GLY A 190 -15.37 -6.51 3.39
CA GLY A 190 -15.80 -7.77 4.01
C GLY A 190 -14.60 -8.63 4.41
N GLY A 191 -13.65 -8.85 3.49
CA GLY A 191 -12.44 -9.60 3.73
C GLY A 191 -11.58 -9.02 4.85
N TYR A 192 -11.45 -7.69 4.93
CA TYR A 192 -10.67 -7.02 5.97
C TYR A 192 -11.31 -7.22 7.35
N LEU A 193 -12.64 -7.11 7.43
CA LEU A 193 -13.39 -7.33 8.67
C LEU A 193 -13.30 -8.80 9.12
N ARG A 194 -13.43 -9.75 8.19
CA ARG A 194 -13.34 -11.20 8.50
C ARG A 194 -11.94 -11.57 8.98
N MET A 195 -10.89 -11.15 8.28
CA MET A 195 -9.50 -11.41 8.68
C MET A 195 -9.16 -10.76 10.01
N ALA A 196 -9.55 -9.50 10.23
CA ALA A 196 -9.34 -8.84 11.52
C ALA A 196 -10.06 -9.59 12.65
N ARG A 197 -11.32 -9.99 12.44
CA ARG A 197 -12.09 -10.78 13.41
C ARG A 197 -11.43 -12.12 13.73
N ALA A 198 -10.96 -12.85 12.72
CA ALA A 198 -10.29 -14.14 12.86
C ALA A 198 -8.95 -14.01 13.61
N ALA A 199 -8.16 -12.98 13.30
CA ALA A 199 -6.85 -12.74 13.93
C ALA A 199 -6.96 -12.29 15.39
N LEU A 200 -7.99 -11.52 15.71
CA LEU A 200 -8.09 -10.77 16.95
C LEU A 200 -7.95 -11.58 18.26
N PRO A 201 -8.45 -12.83 18.38
CA PRO A 201 -8.21 -13.67 19.57
C PRO A 201 -6.72 -13.95 19.86
N HIS A 202 -5.90 -13.91 18.81
CA HIS A 202 -4.48 -14.29 18.86
C HIS A 202 -3.54 -13.09 19.00
N LEU A 203 -3.97 -11.90 18.57
CA LEU A 203 -3.21 -10.65 18.72
C LEU A 203 -3.12 -10.22 20.20
N LYS A 204 -1.90 -10.00 20.68
CA LYS A 204 -1.58 -9.58 22.05
C LYS A 204 -1.12 -8.12 22.11
N ASN A 205 -0.87 -7.61 23.32
CA ASN A 205 -0.29 -6.28 23.52
C ASN A 205 1.01 -6.14 22.70
N GLY A 206 1.13 -5.04 21.97
CA GLY A 206 2.25 -4.77 21.07
C GLY A 206 1.98 -5.14 19.59
N ALA A 207 0.93 -5.91 19.32
CA ALA A 207 0.54 -6.30 17.97
C ALA A 207 0.09 -5.11 17.10
N SER A 208 0.09 -5.32 15.78
CA SER A 208 -0.30 -4.32 14.80
C SER A 208 -1.23 -4.89 13.72
N ILE A 209 -2.26 -4.12 13.36
CA ILE A 209 -3.05 -4.34 12.16
C ILE A 209 -2.75 -3.19 11.19
N ILE A 210 -2.40 -3.53 9.95
CA ILE A 210 -2.14 -2.55 8.89
C ILE A 210 -3.08 -2.83 7.73
N ASN A 211 -3.86 -1.84 7.33
CA ASN A 211 -4.79 -1.94 6.22
C ASN A 211 -4.27 -1.18 5.00
N THR A 212 -4.36 -1.77 3.81
CA THR A 212 -3.98 -1.09 2.57
C THR A 212 -5.17 -0.31 2.03
N GLY A 213 -5.14 1.01 2.28
CA GLY A 213 -6.06 1.98 1.72
C GLY A 213 -5.71 2.33 0.27
N SER A 214 -6.01 3.56 -0.14
CA SER A 214 -5.64 4.13 -1.44
C SER A 214 -5.84 5.64 -1.42
N THR A 215 -5.14 6.38 -2.29
CA THR A 215 -5.49 7.78 -2.57
C THR A 215 -6.91 7.96 -3.08
N THR A 216 -7.50 6.94 -3.73
CA THR A 216 -8.89 7.01 -4.21
C THR A 216 -9.89 7.05 -3.05
N GLY A 217 -9.57 6.46 -1.89
CA GLY A 217 -10.38 6.58 -0.67
C GLY A 217 -10.34 7.99 -0.05
N LEU A 218 -9.34 8.79 -0.43
CA LEU A 218 -9.13 10.14 0.10
C LEU A 218 -9.68 11.22 -0.85
N ARG A 219 -9.53 11.01 -2.16
CA ARG A 219 -9.86 12.00 -3.20
C ARG A 219 -11.03 11.60 -4.08
N GLY A 220 -11.49 10.36 -4.01
CA GLY A 220 -12.40 9.75 -4.98
C GLY A 220 -11.73 9.47 -6.32
N SER A 221 -12.44 8.74 -7.17
CA SER A 221 -12.12 8.58 -8.59
C SER A 221 -13.41 8.37 -9.38
N PRO A 222 -13.66 9.16 -10.45
CA PRO A 222 -14.89 9.06 -11.23
C PRO A 222 -15.04 7.73 -11.98
N LYS A 223 -13.95 6.95 -12.15
CA LYS A 223 -13.96 5.66 -12.86
C LYS A 223 -13.84 4.44 -11.95
N LEU A 224 -13.75 4.65 -10.64
CA LEU A 224 -13.54 3.61 -9.63
C LEU A 224 -14.46 3.89 -8.44
N ILE A 225 -15.77 4.01 -8.67
CA ILE A 225 -16.73 4.51 -7.66
C ILE A 225 -16.87 3.51 -6.49
N ASP A 226 -17.19 2.25 -6.79
CA ASP A 226 -17.27 1.11 -5.86
C ASP A 226 -15.94 0.90 -5.11
N TYR A 227 -14.83 0.87 -5.84
CA TYR A 227 -13.50 0.75 -5.25
C TYR A 227 -13.15 1.93 -4.33
N SER A 228 -13.38 3.17 -4.76
CA SER A 228 -13.14 4.36 -3.92
C SER A 228 -13.99 4.32 -2.64
N ALA A 229 -15.25 3.88 -2.74
CA ALA A 229 -16.11 3.68 -1.58
C ALA A 229 -15.52 2.66 -0.60
N THR A 230 -15.02 1.51 -1.08
CA THR A 230 -14.35 0.52 -0.21
C THR A 230 -13.08 1.06 0.44
N LYS A 231 -12.27 1.84 -0.29
CA LYS A 231 -11.03 2.41 0.26
C LYS A 231 -11.31 3.50 1.30
N GLY A 232 -12.36 4.31 1.12
CA GLY A 232 -12.85 5.22 2.15
C GLY A 232 -13.38 4.47 3.38
N ALA A 233 -14.12 3.38 3.17
CA ALA A 233 -14.60 2.52 4.25
C ALA A 233 -13.44 1.89 5.04
N ILE A 234 -12.37 1.44 4.37
CA ILE A 234 -11.14 0.92 5.02
C ILE A 234 -10.49 1.99 5.90
N HIS A 235 -10.46 3.26 5.47
CA HIS A 235 -9.92 4.36 6.28
C HIS A 235 -10.74 4.62 7.53
N ALA A 236 -12.07 4.63 7.40
CA ALA A 236 -12.98 4.79 8.53
C ALA A 236 -12.89 3.58 9.50
N MET A 237 -12.90 2.35 8.97
CA MET A 237 -12.72 1.11 9.72
C MET A 237 -11.41 1.11 10.51
N THR A 238 -10.32 1.57 9.90
CA THR A 238 -9.00 1.67 10.56
C THR A 238 -9.08 2.53 11.82
N LYS A 239 -9.70 3.71 11.73
CA LYS A 239 -9.88 4.63 12.86
C LYS A 239 -10.77 4.01 13.95
N ALA A 240 -11.89 3.40 13.54
CA ALA A 240 -12.82 2.78 14.47
C ALA A 240 -12.18 1.59 15.22
N LEU A 241 -11.46 0.72 14.52
CA LEU A 241 -10.74 -0.39 15.14
C LEU A 241 -9.58 0.08 16.02
N ALA A 242 -8.86 1.12 15.63
CA ALA A 242 -7.82 1.70 16.48
C ALA A 242 -8.37 2.13 17.83
N SER A 243 -9.49 2.86 17.84
CA SER A 243 -10.16 3.26 19.08
C SER A 243 -10.72 2.06 19.86
N ASN A 244 -11.25 1.05 19.17
CA ASN A 244 -11.81 -0.14 19.82
C ASN A 244 -10.74 -1.03 20.48
N LEU A 245 -9.52 -1.07 19.92
CA LEU A 245 -8.47 -1.99 20.34
C LEU A 245 -7.36 -1.33 21.17
N ILE A 246 -7.46 -0.03 21.45
CA ILE A 246 -6.42 0.73 22.15
C ILE A 246 -6.12 0.18 23.54
N ASP A 247 -7.14 -0.19 24.31
CA ASP A 247 -6.99 -0.74 25.67
C ASP A 247 -6.38 -2.15 25.67
N ARG A 248 -6.33 -2.81 24.52
CA ARG A 248 -5.65 -4.09 24.32
C ARG A 248 -4.19 -3.92 23.92
N GLY A 249 -3.72 -2.69 23.73
CA GLY A 249 -2.38 -2.38 23.26
C GLY A 249 -2.14 -2.82 21.81
N ILE A 250 -3.18 -2.89 20.99
CA ILE A 250 -3.09 -3.26 19.57
C ILE A 250 -3.23 -1.98 18.74
N ARG A 251 -2.26 -1.73 17.87
CA ARG A 251 -2.28 -0.55 16.98
C ARG A 251 -2.95 -0.92 15.66
N VAL A 252 -3.75 -0.01 15.11
CA VAL A 252 -4.43 -0.22 13.82
C VAL A 252 -4.21 1.01 12.96
N ASN A 253 -3.51 0.85 11.84
CA ASN A 253 -3.17 1.95 10.95
C ASN A 253 -3.44 1.57 9.48
N ALA A 254 -3.42 2.54 8.59
CA ALA A 254 -3.52 2.29 7.16
C ALA A 254 -2.36 2.95 6.41
N VAL A 255 -1.92 2.30 5.32
CA VAL A 255 -1.10 2.94 4.29
C VAL A 255 -2.02 3.28 3.13
N ALA A 256 -1.92 4.48 2.57
CA ALA A 256 -2.66 4.89 1.38
C ALA A 256 -1.71 5.10 0.20
N PRO A 257 -1.51 4.08 -0.64
CA PRO A 257 -0.69 4.20 -1.83
C PRO A 257 -1.30 5.14 -2.87
N GLY A 258 -0.45 5.84 -3.61
CA GLY A 258 -0.79 6.45 -4.90
C GLY A 258 -0.68 5.43 -6.04
N PRO A 259 -0.26 5.84 -7.25
CA PRO A 259 -0.03 4.91 -8.34
C PRO A 259 1.23 4.08 -8.09
N VAL A 260 1.07 2.77 -7.92
CA VAL A 260 2.15 1.81 -7.71
C VAL A 260 2.08 0.76 -8.82
N TRP A 261 3.21 0.47 -9.47
CA TRP A 261 3.29 -0.52 -10.53
C TRP A 261 3.13 -1.94 -9.97
N THR A 262 1.97 -2.54 -10.20
CA THR A 262 1.64 -3.92 -9.77
C THR A 262 0.83 -4.62 -10.87
N PRO A 263 0.64 -5.95 -10.79
CA PRO A 263 -0.19 -6.68 -11.77
C PRO A 263 -1.64 -6.16 -11.85
N LEU A 264 -2.10 -5.52 -10.78
CA LEU A 264 -3.44 -4.94 -10.70
C LEU A 264 -3.67 -3.83 -11.74
N ASN A 265 -2.65 -3.08 -12.17
CA ASN A 265 -2.87 -1.97 -13.12
C ASN A 265 -3.07 -2.46 -14.56
N PRO A 266 -2.20 -3.34 -15.11
CA PRO A 266 -2.43 -3.90 -16.45
C PRO A 266 -3.66 -4.78 -16.53
N ALA A 267 -4.07 -5.44 -15.45
CA ALA A 267 -5.30 -6.24 -15.41
C ALA A 267 -6.60 -5.40 -15.37
N ASP A 268 -6.48 -4.09 -15.19
CA ASP A 268 -7.62 -3.19 -14.92
C ASP A 268 -7.75 -2.04 -15.94
N SER A 269 -6.72 -1.77 -16.73
CA SER A 269 -6.71 -0.66 -17.68
C SER A 269 -6.26 -1.08 -19.08
N PRO A 270 -6.80 -0.44 -20.13
CA PRO A 270 -6.27 -0.59 -21.49
C PRO A 270 -4.79 -0.19 -21.58
N ALA A 271 -4.06 -0.87 -22.48
CA ALA A 271 -2.60 -0.76 -22.62
C ALA A 271 -2.08 0.68 -22.79
N ASP A 272 -2.78 1.54 -23.52
CA ASP A 272 -2.40 2.95 -23.73
C ASP A 272 -2.41 3.77 -22.43
N LYS A 273 -3.36 3.50 -21.53
CA LYS A 273 -3.44 4.16 -20.22
C LYS A 273 -2.41 3.64 -19.23
N VAL A 274 -2.03 2.38 -19.35
CA VAL A 274 -1.00 1.74 -18.52
C VAL A 274 0.36 2.43 -18.72
N ALA A 275 0.70 2.81 -19.96
CA ALA A 275 1.93 3.53 -20.26
C ALA A 275 2.01 4.95 -19.66
N GLU A 276 0.87 5.56 -19.37
CA GLU A 276 0.77 6.90 -18.76
C GLU A 276 0.62 6.85 -17.23
N PHE A 277 0.58 5.65 -16.65
CA PHE A 277 0.28 5.46 -15.23
C PHE A 277 1.33 6.11 -14.32
N GLY A 278 0.88 7.03 -13.47
CA GLY A 278 1.70 7.71 -12.47
C GLY A 278 2.38 9.00 -12.95
N LYS A 279 2.37 9.29 -14.26
CA LYS A 279 2.94 10.53 -14.83
C LYS A 279 2.24 11.81 -14.36
N GLN A 280 1.01 11.69 -13.87
CA GLN A 280 0.21 12.78 -13.31
C GLN A 280 0.55 13.14 -11.86
N THR A 281 1.41 12.37 -11.18
CA THR A 281 1.85 12.69 -9.81
C THR A 281 2.85 13.85 -9.83
N ASP A 282 3.12 14.47 -8.68
CA ASP A 282 4.12 15.54 -8.60
C ASP A 282 5.55 15.00 -8.82
N MET A 283 5.77 13.71 -8.50
CA MET A 283 6.99 12.99 -8.86
C MET A 283 7.00 12.47 -10.31
N LYS A 284 5.89 12.60 -11.05
CA LYS A 284 5.72 12.28 -12.47
C LYS A 284 6.13 10.85 -12.87
N ARG A 285 5.97 9.89 -11.95
CA ARG A 285 6.16 8.47 -12.19
C ARG A 285 5.30 7.64 -11.25
N ALA A 286 5.06 6.38 -11.61
CA ALA A 286 4.55 5.40 -10.66
C ALA A 286 5.64 5.04 -9.64
N ALA A 287 5.21 4.70 -8.42
CA ALA A 287 6.07 4.08 -7.44
C ALA A 287 6.28 2.59 -7.79
N GLN A 288 7.41 2.03 -7.37
CA GLN A 288 7.60 0.59 -7.33
C GLN A 288 7.16 0.02 -5.97
N PRO A 289 6.72 -1.25 -5.87
CA PRO A 289 6.31 -1.86 -4.61
C PRO A 289 7.32 -1.71 -3.46
N GLU A 290 8.62 -1.78 -3.76
CA GLU A 290 9.70 -1.58 -2.79
C GLU A 290 9.73 -0.20 -2.13
N GLU A 291 9.11 0.81 -2.74
CA GLU A 291 9.03 2.16 -2.18
C GLU A 291 7.89 2.29 -1.15
N LEU A 292 7.00 1.28 -1.06
CA LEU A 292 5.87 1.25 -0.12
C LEU A 292 6.20 0.43 1.13
N SER A 293 6.91 -0.68 0.97
CA SER A 293 7.16 -1.64 2.06
C SER A 293 7.85 -1.06 3.32
N PRO A 294 8.73 -0.03 3.25
CA PRO A 294 9.27 0.61 4.46
C PRO A 294 8.19 1.25 5.36
N ALA A 295 7.11 1.76 4.78
CA ALA A 295 5.99 2.33 5.55
C ALA A 295 5.27 1.25 6.37
N TYR A 296 5.16 0.03 5.83
CA TYR A 296 4.59 -1.10 6.55
C TYR A 296 5.50 -1.55 7.69
N VAL A 297 6.83 -1.61 7.49
CA VAL A 297 7.78 -1.93 8.58
C VAL A 297 7.66 -0.89 9.69
N PHE A 298 7.63 0.40 9.33
CA PHE A 298 7.46 1.50 10.28
C PHE A 298 6.19 1.33 11.13
N LEU A 299 5.04 1.09 10.49
CA LEU A 299 3.77 0.92 11.19
C LEU A 299 3.68 -0.40 11.95
N ALA A 300 4.34 -1.47 11.50
CA ALA A 300 4.34 -2.76 12.19
C ALA A 300 5.19 -2.71 13.46
N SER A 301 6.33 -2.03 13.44
CA SER A 301 7.30 -2.03 14.53
C SER A 301 6.85 -1.16 15.73
N PRO A 302 6.69 -1.74 16.93
CA PRO A 302 6.39 -0.96 18.15
C PRO A 302 7.47 0.06 18.49
N ALA A 303 8.74 -0.23 18.15
CA ALA A 303 9.86 0.68 18.40
C ALA A 303 9.80 1.95 17.53
N CYS A 304 9.09 1.90 16.40
CA CYS A 304 8.96 3.03 15.47
C CYS A 304 7.62 3.75 15.62
N ALA A 305 6.55 3.00 15.84
CA ALA A 305 5.17 3.49 15.79
C ALA A 305 4.39 3.22 17.09
N GLY A 306 5.06 3.02 18.22
CA GLY A 306 4.44 2.70 19.51
C GLY A 306 3.42 3.74 20.01
N TYR A 307 3.50 4.98 19.53
CA TYR A 307 2.54 6.06 19.84
C TYR A 307 1.66 6.46 18.64
N ILE A 308 1.54 5.57 17.65
CA ILE A 308 0.80 5.84 16.40
C ILE A 308 -0.26 4.74 16.21
N THR A 309 -1.53 5.15 16.26
CA THR A 309 -2.69 4.31 15.95
C THR A 309 -3.80 5.17 15.34
N GLY A 310 -4.59 4.61 14.42
CA GLY A 310 -5.71 5.28 13.77
C GLY A 310 -5.35 6.20 12.61
N ILE A 311 -4.09 6.23 12.16
CA ILE A 311 -3.68 7.10 11.05
C ILE A 311 -3.90 6.44 9.69
N VAL A 312 -4.02 7.29 8.67
CA VAL A 312 -3.85 6.92 7.27
C VAL A 312 -2.58 7.58 6.78
N LEU A 313 -1.54 6.79 6.52
CA LEU A 313 -0.23 7.26 6.07
C LEU A 313 -0.18 7.31 4.53
N PRO A 314 -0.20 8.49 3.90
CA PRO A 314 -0.12 8.61 2.45
C PRO A 314 1.29 8.34 1.93
N VAL A 315 1.41 7.49 0.90
CA VAL A 315 2.65 7.28 0.13
C VAL A 315 2.30 7.38 -1.36
N THR A 316 2.30 8.61 -1.89
CA THR A 316 1.48 8.94 -3.08
C THR A 316 2.26 9.47 -4.28
N GLY A 317 3.52 9.88 -4.10
CA GLY A 317 4.26 10.63 -5.12
C GLY A 317 3.72 12.04 -5.37
N SER A 318 2.75 12.50 -4.58
CA SER A 318 2.15 13.84 -4.68
C SER A 318 2.33 14.63 -3.39
N VAL A 319 2.58 15.93 -3.53
CA VAL A 319 2.58 16.90 -2.46
C VAL A 319 1.14 17.08 -1.97
N GLY A 320 0.92 16.84 -0.69
CA GLY A 320 -0.37 17.09 -0.07
C GLY A 320 -0.43 16.57 1.35
N ALA A 321 -0.91 17.42 2.25
CA ALA A 321 -1.47 16.96 3.51
C ALA A 321 -2.84 16.36 3.20
N ILE A 322 -3.13 15.20 3.76
CA ILE A 322 -4.43 14.54 3.68
C ILE A 322 -5.02 14.50 5.07
#